data_AF-A0AAJ1JG41-F1
#
_entry.id   AF-A0AAJ1JG41-F1
#
_cell.length_a   1.000
_cell.length_b   1.000
_cell.length_c   1.000
_cell.angle_alpha   90.00
_cell.angle_beta   90.00
_cell.angle_gamma   90.00
#
_symmetry.space_group_name_H-M   'P 1'
#
loop_
_entity.id
_entity.type
_entity.pdbx_description
1 polymer ?
#
loop_
_entity_poly.entity_id
_entity_poly.type
_entity_poly.pdbx_seq_one_letter_code
_entity_poly.pdbx_strand_id
1 'polypeptide(L)'
;MLANEMNKRIKLFRPVVTRDDYGTETVTSEYVTTIWAKAEAMSNRKIRTADQQQVIEVQQFTVRPRADIDTNWLVEHQGRLFTVRTV
;
A
#
# COMPACT_ATOMS: atom_id res chain seq x y z
N MET A 1 6.33 9.73 -18.78
CA MET A 1 5.04 9.27 -18.22
C MET A 1 3.95 9.72 -19.18
N LEU A 2 3.24 8.81 -19.82
CA LEU A 2 2.13 9.16 -20.71
C LEU A 2 0.89 9.44 -19.87
N ALA A 3 0.08 10.43 -20.24
CA ALA A 3 -1.10 10.85 -19.47
C ALA A 3 -2.15 9.73 -19.26
N ASN A 4 -2.12 8.68 -20.09
CA ASN A 4 -3.08 7.57 -20.07
C ASN A 4 -2.66 6.36 -19.22
N GLU A 5 -1.47 6.38 -18.60
CA GLU A 5 -0.99 5.24 -17.81
C GLU A 5 -1.59 5.20 -16.40
N MET A 6 -2.01 6.35 -15.86
CA MET A 6 -2.62 6.47 -14.53
C MET A 6 -4.14 6.33 -14.60
N ASN A 7 -4.61 5.13 -14.93
CA ASN A 7 -6.03 4.87 -15.18
C ASN A 7 -6.76 4.18 -14.01
N LYS A 8 -6.09 3.95 -12.88
CA LYS A 8 -6.68 3.36 -11.68
C LYS A 8 -6.83 4.39 -10.58
N ARG A 9 -7.93 4.32 -9.82
CA ARG A 9 -8.10 5.09 -8.59
C ARG A 9 -7.69 4.24 -7.40
N ILE A 10 -6.81 4.79 -6.57
CA ILE A 10 -6.37 4.17 -5.32
C ILE A 10 -6.64 5.12 -4.16
N LYS A 11 -6.97 4.58 -2.99
CA LYS A 11 -7.06 5.36 -1.75
C LYS A 11 -5.79 5.17 -0.93
N LEU A 12 -5.27 6.26 -0.38
CA LEU A 12 -4.10 6.25 0.48
C LEU A 12 -4.54 6.42 1.93
N PHE A 13 -3.94 5.62 2.82
CA PHE A 13 -4.10 5.74 4.26
C PHE A 13 -2.74 5.82 4.93
N ARG A 14 -2.60 6.78 5.84
CA ARG A 14 -1.40 6.96 6.65
C ARG A 14 -1.54 6.19 7.97
N PRO A 15 -0.50 5.52 8.45
CA PRO A 15 -0.51 4.95 9.78
C PRO A 15 -0.40 6.09 10.82
N VAL A 16 -1.27 6.06 11.82
CA VAL A 16 -1.27 6.98 12.95
C VAL A 16 -1.09 6.15 14.21
N VAL A 17 0.03 6.38 14.90
CA VAL A 17 0.33 5.74 16.18
C VAL A 17 -0.26 6.61 17.28
N THR A 18 -1.28 6.10 17.96
CA THR A 18 -1.85 6.72 19.15
C THR A 18 -1.45 5.92 20.38
N ARG A 19 -0.96 6.60 21.40
CA ARG A 19 -0.61 6.00 22.68
C ARG A 19 -1.72 6.27 23.69
N ASP A 20 -2.20 5.22 24.35
CA ASP A 20 -3.17 5.39 25.44
C ASP A 20 -2.48 5.82 26.76
N ASP A 21 -3.29 6.18 27.75
CA ASP A 21 -2.82 6.62 29.07
C ASP A 21 -2.07 5.51 29.84
N TYR A 22 -2.16 4.27 29.39
CA TYR A 22 -1.49 3.09 29.97
C TYR A 22 -0.22 2.70 29.21
N GLY A 23 0.12 3.45 28.17
CA GLY A 23 1.34 3.27 27.38
C GLY A 23 1.21 2.27 26.23
N THR A 24 0.03 1.72 25.94
CA THR A 24 -0.24 0.86 24.79
C THR A 24 -0.23 1.69 23.51
N GLU A 25 0.53 1.25 22.51
CA GLU A 25 0.52 1.85 21.18
C GLU A 25 -0.53 1.16 20.31
N THR A 26 -1.48 1.94 19.81
CA THR A 26 -2.45 1.49 18.81
C THR A 26 -2.11 2.14 17.47
N VAL A 27 -1.86 1.32 16.46
CA VAL A 27 -1.67 1.79 15.08
C VAL A 27 -3.03 1.80 14.38
N THR A 28 -3.53 2.99 14.09
CA THR A 28 -4.73 3.18 13.28
C THR A 28 -4.34 3.64 11.88
N SER A 29 -5.22 3.46 10.89
CA SER A 29 -4.98 3.96 9.54
C SER A 29 -5.98 5.06 9.22
N GLU A 30 -5.48 6.24 8.92
CA GLU A 30 -6.30 7.40 8.60
C GLU A 30 -6.34 7.63 7.10
N TYR A 31 -7.53 7.83 6.54
CA TYR A 31 -7.71 8.15 5.12
C TYR A 31 -7.08 9.51 4.79
N VAL A 32 -6.19 9.53 3.80
CA VAL A 32 -5.53 10.76 3.33
C VAL A 32 -6.25 11.31 2.11
N THR A 33 -6.32 10.54 1.03
CA THR A 33 -6.87 11.00 -0.24
C THR A 33 -7.08 9.85 -1.23
N THR A 34 -7.78 10.14 -2.33
CA THR A 34 -7.92 9.25 -3.48
C THR A 34 -7.16 9.85 -4.67
N ILE A 35 -6.28 9.07 -5.30
CA ILE A 35 -5.45 9.54 -6.42
C ILE A 35 -5.51 8.59 -7.61
N TRP A 36 -5.11 9.11 -8.77
CA TRP A 36 -4.85 8.31 -9.97
C TRP A 36 -3.47 7.66 -9.90
N ALA A 37 -3.42 6.39 -10.25
CA ALA A 37 -2.20 5.57 -10.27
C ALA A 37 -2.23 4.60 -11.45
N LYS A 38 -1.06 4.13 -11.85
CA LYS A 38 -0.89 2.90 -12.63
C LYS A 38 -0.73 1.76 -11.63
N ALA A 39 -1.44 0.66 -11.80
CA ALA A 39 -1.31 -0.53 -10.96
C ALA A 39 -0.87 -1.72 -11.80
N GLU A 40 0.24 -2.34 -11.43
CA GLU A 40 0.82 -3.51 -12.12
C GLU A 40 0.99 -4.63 -11.10
N ALA A 41 0.37 -5.78 -11.35
CA ALA A 41 0.57 -6.97 -10.53
C ALA A 41 2.00 -7.49 -10.78
N MET A 42 2.82 -7.54 -9.73
CA MET A 42 4.11 -8.19 -9.82
C MET A 42 3.88 -9.69 -9.80
N SER A 43 4.35 -10.39 -10.83
CA SER A 43 4.26 -11.84 -10.92
C SER A 43 4.86 -12.48 -9.67
N ASN A 44 4.08 -13.33 -9.01
CA ASN A 44 4.50 -14.11 -7.86
C ASN A 44 5.63 -15.06 -8.30
N ARG A 45 6.89 -14.64 -8.17
CA ARG A 45 8.01 -15.57 -8.21
C ARG A 45 7.82 -16.51 -7.02
N LYS A 46 7.30 -17.72 -7.25
CA LYS A 46 7.09 -18.76 -6.25
C LYS A 46 8.34 -18.88 -5.37
N ILE A 47 8.32 -18.27 -4.20
CA ILE A 47 9.34 -18.51 -3.19
C ILE A 47 8.96 -19.84 -2.56
N ARG A 48 9.52 -20.93 -3.10
CA ARG A 48 9.35 -22.28 -2.58
C ARG A 48 10.23 -22.43 -1.34
N THR A 49 9.86 -21.74 -0.26
CA THR A 49 10.40 -22.05 1.08
C THR A 49 9.44 -23.08 1.67
N ALA A 50 9.96 -24.26 2.02
CA ALA A 50 9.19 -25.34 2.60
C ALA A 50 8.41 -24.83 3.84
N ASP A 51 7.15 -25.27 3.95
CA ASP A 51 6.19 -25.11 5.06
C ASP A 51 5.30 -23.87 5.21
N GLN A 52 5.45 -22.77 4.45
CA GLN A 52 4.41 -21.73 4.44
C GLN A 52 4.16 -21.17 3.05
N GLN A 53 3.12 -21.68 2.39
CA GLN A 53 2.66 -21.16 1.10
C GLN A 53 1.82 -19.90 1.32
N GLN A 54 2.43 -18.84 1.87
CA GLN A 54 1.79 -17.53 1.93
C GLN A 54 1.83 -16.94 0.52
N VAL A 55 0.66 -16.91 -0.14
CA VAL A 55 0.49 -16.21 -1.43
C VAL A 55 0.52 -14.72 -1.13
N ILE A 56 1.70 -14.12 -1.14
CA ILE A 56 1.87 -12.67 -1.01
C ILE A 56 1.59 -12.07 -2.39
N GLU A 57 0.41 -11.47 -2.56
CA GLU A 57 0.09 -10.69 -3.76
C GLU A 57 0.83 -9.35 -3.68
N VAL A 58 1.75 -9.11 -4.62
CA VAL A 58 2.51 -7.87 -4.70
C VAL A 58 1.99 -7.05 -5.88
N GLN A 59 1.61 -5.80 -5.63
CA GLN A 59 1.24 -4.83 -6.67
C GLN A 59 2.19 -3.64 -6.63
N GLN A 60 2.71 -3.27 -7.79
CA GLN A 60 3.46 -2.03 -7.98
C GLN A 60 2.47 -0.92 -8.36
N PHE A 61 2.47 0.16 -7.58
CA PHE A 61 1.67 1.35 -7.84
C PHE A 61 2.59 2.50 -8.25
N THR A 62 2.36 3.04 -9.44
CA THR A 62 3.09 4.21 -9.93
C THR A 62 2.18 5.43 -9.87
N VAL A 63 2.58 6.42 -9.09
CA VAL A 63 1.85 7.67 -8.85
C VAL A 63 2.65 8.88 -9.31
N ARG A 64 2.03 10.06 -9.34
CA ARG A 64 2.77 11.31 -9.55
C ARG A 64 3.69 11.56 -8.35
N PRO A 65 4.84 12.24 -8.53
CA PRO A 65 5.77 12.51 -7.44
C PRO A 65 5.06 13.15 -6.24
N ARG A 66 5.24 12.52 -5.08
CA ARG A 66 4.61 12.87 -3.81
C ARG A 66 5.57 12.51 -2.69
N ALA A 67 5.93 13.49 -1.87
CA ALA A 67 6.88 13.32 -0.77
C ALA A 67 6.22 12.83 0.53
N ASP A 68 4.89 12.76 0.56
CA ASP A 68 4.12 12.37 1.74
C ASP A 68 4.00 10.86 1.92
N ILE A 69 4.17 10.07 0.86
CA ILE A 69 4.01 8.60 0.91
C ILE A 69 5.25 7.96 1.51
N ASP A 70 5.05 7.13 2.53
CA ASP A 70 6.12 6.37 3.19
C ASP A 70 5.76 4.88 3.27
N THR A 71 6.74 4.08 3.65
CA THR A 71 6.59 2.70 4.11
C THR A 71 5.54 2.58 5.21
N ASN A 72 4.89 1.41 5.31
CA ASN A 72 3.79 1.12 6.24
C ASN A 72 2.47 1.86 5.98
N TRP A 73 2.39 2.74 4.98
CA TRP A 73 1.12 3.23 4.47
C TRP A 73 0.27 2.10 3.91
N LEU A 74 -1.05 2.29 3.93
CA LEU A 74 -1.97 1.38 3.26
C LEU A 74 -2.50 2.00 1.97
N VAL A 75 -2.63 1.15 0.96
CA VAL A 75 -3.23 1.48 -0.33
C VAL A 75 -4.45 0.60 -0.51
N GLU A 76 -5.63 1.19 -0.66
CA GLU A 76 -6.83 0.46 -1.08
C GLU A 76 -6.98 0.54 -2.59
N HIS A 77 -7.02 -0.62 -3.24
CA HIS A 77 -7.28 -0.76 -4.66
C HIS A 77 -8.21 -1.95 -4.89
N GLN A 78 -9.33 -1.72 -5.59
CA GLN A 78 -10.35 -2.74 -5.88
C GLN A 78 -10.88 -3.49 -4.63
N GLY A 79 -11.01 -2.78 -3.50
CA GLY A 79 -11.49 -3.37 -2.24
C GLY A 79 -10.46 -4.23 -1.50
N ARG A 80 -9.20 -4.26 -1.97
CA ARG A 80 -8.07 -4.90 -1.30
C ARG A 80 -7.16 -3.86 -0.69
N LEU A 81 -6.64 -4.16 0.49
CA LEU A 81 -5.65 -3.32 1.18
C LEU A 81 -4.25 -3.89 0.97
N PHE A 82 -3.33 -3.03 0.56
CA PHE A 82 -1.92 -3.33 0.36
C PHE A 82 -1.09 -2.48 1.30
N THR A 83 -0.09 -3.08 1.95
CA THR A 83 0.89 -2.33 2.74
C THR A 83 2.06 -1.91 1.85
N VAL A 84 2.42 -0.63 1.90
CA VAL A 84 3.59 -0.09 1.22
C VAL A 84 4.85 -0.64 1.87
N ARG A 85 5.63 -1.39 1.08
CA ARG A 85 6.91 -1.98 1.52
C ARG A 85 8.13 -1.16 1.08
N THR A 86 8.02 -0.44 -0.02
CA THR A 86 9.09 0.37 -0.62
C THR A 86 8.46 1.50 -1.43
N VAL A 87 9.12 2.66 -1.49
CA VAL A 87 8.72 3.87 -2.25
C VAL A 87 9.80 4.29 -3.25
#